data_AF-A0A2V5NX58-F1
#
_entry.id   AF-A0A2V5NX58-F1
#
_cell.length_a   1.000
_cell.length_b   1.000
_cell.length_c   1.000
_cell.angle_alpha   90.00
_cell.angle_beta   90.00
_cell.angle_gamma   90.00
#
_symmetry.space_group_name_H-M   'P 1'
#
loop_
_entity.id
_entity.type
_entity.pdbx_description
1 polymer ?
#
loop_
_entity_poly.entity_id
_entity_poly.type
_entity_poly.pdbx_seq_one_letter_code
_entity_poly.pdbx_strand_id
1 'polypeptide(L)'
;MLPTKLPLPEFYTELVESQRVLARKNLGWAALHQCAGVVIRKLLCGQTNLIRMLWKFNSVYCPELQLADHRRRVKYEISLPPPSVATAQHRRLYIHENRGRNGRQIDHRTEEFVNATRMGTAG
;
A
#
# COMPACT_ATOMS: atom_id res chain seq x y z
N MET A 1 13.51 10.81 7.16
CA MET A 1 12.62 10.42 8.29
C MET A 1 11.55 11.49 8.40
N LEU A 2 10.27 11.12 8.41
CA LEU A 2 9.21 12.12 8.68
C LEU A 2 9.36 12.58 10.15
N PRO A 3 9.38 13.88 10.44
CA PRO A 3 9.39 14.35 11.82
C PRO A 3 8.06 13.99 12.48
N THR A 4 8.06 13.00 13.36
CA THR A 4 6.91 12.69 14.21
C THR A 4 6.89 13.65 15.39
N LYS A 5 5.70 14.14 15.77
CA LYS A 5 5.53 14.97 16.97
C LYS A 5 5.67 14.16 18.27
N LEU A 6 5.49 12.84 18.19
CA LEU A 6 5.63 11.89 19.29
C LEU A 6 6.99 11.17 19.25
N PRO A 7 7.51 10.70 20.40
CA PRO A 7 8.58 9.71 20.46
C PRO A 7 8.26 8.48 19.60
N LEU A 8 9.25 8.00 18.83
CA LEU A 8 9.11 6.87 17.91
C LEU A 8 8.41 5.64 18.51
N PRO A 9 8.73 5.18 19.74
CA PRO A 9 8.07 4.02 20.34
C PRO A 9 6.57 4.25 20.59
N GLU A 10 6.21 5.44 21.06
CA GLU A 10 4.83 5.83 21.38
C GLU A 10 4.02 5.95 20.08
N PHE A 11 4.62 6.55 19.04
CA PHE A 11 4.01 6.63 17.71
C PHE A 11 3.65 5.26 17.14
N TYR A 12 4.58 4.30 17.18
CA TYR A 12 4.31 2.94 16.68
C TYR A 12 3.25 2.22 17.50
N THR A 13 3.22 2.46 18.81
CA THR A 13 2.22 1.86 19.70
C THR A 13 0.82 2.38 19.37
N GLU A 14 0.65 3.70 19.26
CA GLU A 14 -0.65 4.31 18.93
C GLU A 14 -1.12 3.96 17.51
N LEU A 15 -0.20 3.91 16.55
CA LEU A 15 -0.50 3.54 15.17
C LEU A 15 -1.02 2.10 15.10
N VAL A 16 -0.32 1.16 15.74
CA VAL A 16 -0.72 -0.25 15.74
C VAL A 16 -2.02 -0.44 16.51
N GLU A 17 -2.23 0.23 17.63
CA GLU A 17 -3.50 0.14 18.37
C GLU A 17 -4.68 0.69 17.57
N SER A 18 -4.50 1.82 16.87
CA SER A 18 -5.52 2.35 15.95
C SER A 18 -5.88 1.34 14.84
N GLN A 19 -4.85 0.73 14.23
CA GLN A 19 -5.03 -0.30 13.20
C GLN A 19 -5.68 -1.57 13.77
N ARG A 20 -5.35 -1.94 15.01
CA ARG A 20 -5.89 -3.12 15.70
C ARG A 20 -7.35 -2.96 16.06
N VAL A 21 -7.76 -1.78 16.53
CA VAL A 21 -9.17 -1.45 16.78
C VAL A 21 -9.96 -1.48 15.48
N LEU A 22 -9.43 -0.86 14.41
CA LEU A 22 -10.08 -0.85 13.09
C LEU A 22 -10.19 -2.27 12.51
N ALA A 23 -9.14 -3.07 12.64
CA ALA A 23 -9.13 -4.44 12.18
C ALA A 23 -10.04 -5.34 13.02
N ARG A 24 -10.05 -5.21 14.34
CA ARG A 24 -10.99 -5.97 15.19
C ARG A 24 -12.44 -5.64 14.83
N LYS A 25 -12.73 -4.38 14.51
CA LYS A 25 -14.05 -3.92 14.08
C LYS A 25 -14.46 -4.46 12.70
N ASN A 26 -13.53 -4.50 11.74
CA ASN A 26 -13.84 -4.80 10.33
C ASN A 26 -13.35 -6.18 9.82
N LEU A 27 -12.52 -6.90 10.58
CA LEU A 27 -11.85 -8.16 10.20
C LEU A 27 -11.98 -9.24 11.29
N GLY A 28 -12.80 -9.00 12.31
CA GLY A 28 -13.07 -9.97 13.37
C GLY A 28 -14.07 -11.07 12.97
N TRP A 29 -14.65 -11.73 13.98
CA TRP A 29 -15.62 -12.83 13.80
C TRP A 29 -16.87 -12.41 13.00
N ALA A 30 -17.27 -11.14 13.11
CA ALA A 30 -18.37 -10.57 12.32
C ALA A 30 -18.06 -10.54 10.82
N ALA A 31 -16.84 -10.18 10.42
CA ALA A 31 -16.43 -10.17 9.01
C ALA A 31 -16.27 -11.59 8.47
N LEU A 32 -15.75 -12.52 9.28
CA LEU A 32 -15.70 -13.93 8.91
C LEU A 32 -17.11 -14.51 8.72
N HIS A 33 -18.07 -14.13 9.57
CA HIS A 33 -19.47 -14.52 9.43
C HIS A 33 -20.10 -13.94 8.15
N GLN A 34 -19.86 -12.65 7.86
CA GLN A 34 -20.34 -12.02 6.62
C GLN A 34 -19.72 -12.64 5.37
N CYS A 35 -18.45 -13.07 5.44
CA CYS A 35 -17.76 -13.72 4.32
C CYS A 35 -17.76 -15.25 4.39
N ALA A 36 -18.56 -15.87 5.26
CA ALA A 36 -18.50 -17.31 5.54
C ALA A 36 -18.69 -18.16 4.28
N GLY A 37 -19.63 -17.77 3.40
CA GLY A 37 -19.85 -18.47 2.13
C GLY A 37 -18.64 -18.44 1.19
N VAL A 38 -17.93 -17.31 1.12
CA VAL A 38 -16.70 -17.16 0.32
C VAL A 38 -15.57 -17.96 0.94
N VAL A 39 -15.44 -17.93 2.27
CA VAL A 39 -14.44 -18.69 3.03
C VAL A 39 -14.63 -20.19 2.81
N ILE A 40 -15.85 -20.69 2.94
CA ILE A 40 -16.19 -22.10 2.71
C ILE A 40 -15.89 -22.50 1.27
N ARG A 41 -16.34 -21.72 0.29
CA ARG A 41 -16.04 -21.99 -1.14
C ARG A 41 -14.54 -22.00 -1.42
N LYS A 42 -13.78 -21.08 -0.82
CA LYS A 42 -12.33 -21.01 -0.97
C LYS A 42 -11.63 -22.19 -0.29
N LEU A 43 -12.08 -22.60 0.90
CA LEU A 43 -11.63 -23.80 1.60
C LEU A 43 -11.89 -25.07 0.79
N LEU A 44 -13.09 -25.19 0.19
CA LEU A 44 -13.43 -26.31 -0.71
C LEU A 44 -12.52 -26.35 -1.94
N CYS A 45 -12.05 -25.19 -2.41
CA CYS A 45 -11.02 -25.09 -3.45
C CYS A 45 -9.57 -25.18 -2.90
N GLY A 46 -9.36 -25.54 -1.63
CA GLY A 46 -8.05 -25.68 -0.99
C GLY A 46 -7.35 -24.36 -0.61
N GLN A 47 -8.01 -23.21 -0.78
CA GLN A 47 -7.44 -21.89 -0.51
C GLN A 47 -7.70 -21.46 0.94
N THR A 48 -6.72 -21.71 1.81
CA THR A 48 -6.74 -21.27 3.23
C THR A 48 -6.13 -19.88 3.45
N ASN A 49 -5.64 -19.23 2.38
CA ASN A 49 -4.94 -17.95 2.44
C ASN A 49 -5.75 -16.85 3.13
N LEU A 50 -7.08 -16.82 2.94
CA LEU A 50 -7.95 -15.82 3.55
C LEU A 50 -7.98 -15.93 5.08
N ILE A 51 -8.16 -17.14 5.61
CA ILE A 51 -8.13 -17.40 7.07
C ILE A 51 -6.73 -17.12 7.63
N ARG A 52 -5.70 -17.57 6.90
CA ARG A 52 -4.31 -17.31 7.29
C ARG A 52 -4.00 -15.81 7.33
N MET A 53 -4.52 -15.01 6.40
CA MET A 53 -4.37 -13.55 6.39
C MET A 53 -5.06 -12.89 7.59
N LEU A 54 -6.29 -13.31 7.89
CA LEU A 54 -7.06 -12.81 9.05
C LEU A 54 -6.32 -13.05 10.37
N TRP A 55 -5.75 -14.24 10.56
CA TRP A 55 -4.96 -14.56 11.75
C TRP A 55 -3.57 -13.91 11.76
N LYS A 56 -2.90 -13.82 10.59
CA LYS A 56 -1.59 -13.16 10.47
C LYS A 56 -1.65 -11.66 10.74
N PHE A 57 -2.80 -11.03 10.57
CA PHE A 57 -2.97 -9.61 10.90
C PHE A 57 -2.42 -9.32 12.31
N ASN A 58 -2.84 -10.09 13.32
CA ASN A 58 -2.36 -9.89 14.71
C ASN A 58 -0.84 -10.08 14.90
N SER A 59 -0.17 -10.82 14.02
CA SER A 59 1.28 -11.06 14.10
C SER A 59 2.10 -10.07 13.27
N VAL A 60 1.53 -9.49 12.20
CA VAL A 60 2.22 -8.54 11.32
C VAL A 60 2.18 -7.13 11.91
N TYR A 61 1.08 -6.75 12.54
CA TYR A 61 0.92 -5.43 13.18
C TYR A 61 1.39 -5.51 14.64
N CYS A 62 2.71 -5.58 14.83
CA CYS A 62 3.36 -5.57 16.14
C CYS A 62 4.32 -4.36 16.24
N PRO A 63 4.19 -3.49 17.26
CA PRO A 63 5.06 -2.31 17.41
C PRO A 63 6.53 -2.69 17.55
N GLU A 64 6.81 -3.79 18.25
CA GLU A 64 8.17 -4.30 18.48
C GLU A 64 8.85 -4.71 17.18
N LEU A 65 8.12 -5.37 16.27
CA LEU A 65 8.64 -5.74 14.95
C LEU A 65 8.92 -4.51 14.09
N GLN A 66 8.04 -3.52 14.12
CA GLN A 66 8.21 -2.27 13.37
C GLN A 66 9.42 -1.46 13.90
N LEU A 67 9.60 -1.42 15.22
CA LEU A 67 10.74 -0.76 15.85
C LEU A 67 12.06 -1.52 15.60
N ALA A 68 12.02 -2.85 15.63
CA ALA A 68 13.18 -3.69 15.32
C ALA A 68 13.62 -3.50 13.86
N ASP A 69 12.67 -3.45 12.93
CA ASP A 69 12.97 -3.18 11.52
C ASP A 69 13.50 -1.75 11.32
N HIS A 70 12.93 -0.76 12.03
CA HIS A 70 13.42 0.61 12.01
C HIS A 70 14.87 0.76 12.50
N ARG A 71 15.29 -0.09 13.45
CA ARG A 71 16.66 -0.11 13.97
C ARG A 71 17.65 -0.81 13.03
N ARG A 72 17.19 -1.50 11.98
CA ARG A 72 18.09 -2.17 11.04
C ARG A 72 18.86 -1.17 10.20
N ARG A 73 20.08 -1.54 9.86
CA ARG A 73 20.93 -0.75 8.98
C ARG A 73 20.33 -0.68 7.58
N VAL A 74 20.20 0.53 7.05
CA VAL A 74 19.72 0.78 5.68
C VAL A 74 20.78 0.33 4.68
N LYS A 75 20.43 -0.63 3.80
CA LYS A 75 21.35 -1.14 2.75
C LYS A 75 21.47 -0.19 1.56
N TYR A 76 20.39 0.50 1.24
CA TYR A 76 20.29 1.42 0.11
C TYR A 76 19.79 2.76 0.62
N GLU A 77 20.73 3.60 1.07
CA GLU A 77 20.40 4.93 1.54
C GLU A 77 20.06 5.83 0.35
N ILE A 78 18.86 6.42 0.38
CA ILE A 78 18.46 7.45 -0.59
C ILE A 78 18.89 8.78 0.00
N SER A 79 19.84 9.45 -0.67
CA SER A 79 20.24 10.79 -0.27
C SER A 79 19.04 11.73 -0.31
N LEU A 80 18.88 12.53 0.75
CA LEU A 80 17.86 13.57 0.76
C LEU A 80 18.13 14.55 -0.39
N PRO A 81 17.07 15.03 -1.07
CA PRO A 81 17.25 16.11 -2.02
C PRO A 81 17.91 17.30 -1.32
N PRO A 82 18.79 18.03 -2.00
CA PRO A 82 19.40 19.22 -1.42
C PRO A 82 18.29 20.18 -0.94
N PRO A 83 18.51 20.94 0.14
CA PRO A 83 17.55 21.92 0.61
C PRO A 83 17.15 22.82 -0.57
N SER A 84 15.85 23.09 -0.71
CA SER A 84 15.33 23.85 -1.86
C SER A 84 15.94 25.24 -1.88
N VAL A 85 17.01 25.40 -2.64
CA VAL A 85 17.61 26.70 -2.94
C VAL A 85 16.93 27.22 -4.20
N ALA A 86 16.23 28.34 -4.05
CA ALA A 86 15.55 29.12 -5.07
C ALA A 86 14.10 28.72 -5.42
N THR A 87 13.25 29.75 -5.45
CA THR A 87 12.00 29.81 -6.20
C THR A 87 12.26 29.31 -7.62
N ALA A 88 11.66 28.18 -7.99
CA ALA A 88 11.79 27.63 -9.33
C ALA A 88 11.38 28.70 -10.36
N GLN A 89 12.30 29.11 -11.22
CA GLN A 89 12.01 30.05 -12.29
C GLN A 89 11.08 29.32 -13.28
N HIS A 90 9.77 29.59 -13.18
CA HIS A 90 8.73 28.86 -13.91
C HIS A 90 8.99 28.82 -15.43
N ARG A 91 9.63 29.86 -15.97
CA ARG A 91 10.00 29.99 -17.38
C ARG A 91 11.17 29.10 -17.83
N ARG A 92 11.89 28.47 -16.89
CA ARG A 92 12.97 27.49 -17.15
C ARG A 92 12.55 26.05 -16.87
N LEU A 93 11.33 25.82 -16.40
CA LEU A 93 10.83 24.47 -16.22
C LEU A 93 10.44 23.91 -17.59
N TYR A 94 11.15 22.86 -18.02
CA TYR A 94 10.73 22.07 -19.16
C TYR A 94 9.53 21.23 -18.74
N ILE A 95 8.33 21.66 -19.16
CA ILE A 95 7.10 20.91 -18.93
C ILE A 95 7.01 19.86 -20.04
N HIS A 96 7.01 18.58 -19.66
CA HIS A 96 6.75 17.52 -20.63
C HIS A 96 5.30 17.66 -21.11
N GLU A 97 5.11 18.09 -22.35
CA GLU A 97 3.78 18.18 -22.93
C GLU A 97 3.17 16.79 -23.00
N ASN A 98 1.99 16.62 -22.42
CA ASN A 98 1.21 15.41 -22.57
C ASN A 98 0.73 15.33 -24.02
N ARG A 99 1.53 14.71 -24.89
CA ARG A 99 1.23 14.49 -26.32
C ARG A 99 0.03 13.57 -26.58
N GLY A 100 -0.73 13.22 -25.54
CA GLY A 100 -1.90 12.37 -25.64
C GLY A 100 -1.56 11.02 -26.27
N ARG A 101 -2.52 10.43 -26.99
CA ARG A 101 -2.33 9.15 -27.67
C ARG A 101 -1.25 9.18 -28.76
N ASN A 102 -1.00 10.35 -29.36
CA ASN A 102 -0.03 10.50 -30.46
C ASN A 102 1.44 10.49 -29.99
N GLY A 103 1.72 10.68 -28.70
CA GLY A 103 3.08 10.63 -28.15
C GLY A 103 3.52 9.26 -27.66
N ARG A 104 2.66 8.24 -27.77
CA ARG A 104 2.93 6.92 -27.21
C ARG A 104 3.68 6.05 -28.22
N GLN A 105 4.66 5.30 -27.73
CA GLN A 105 5.39 4.30 -28.51
C GLN A 105 4.62 2.98 -28.66
N ILE A 106 3.45 2.84 -28.02
CA ILE A 106 2.62 1.64 -28.11
C ILE A 106 1.69 1.75 -29.33
N ASP A 107 1.58 0.66 -30.07
CA ASP A 107 0.63 0.55 -31.16
C ASP A 107 -0.80 0.40 -30.63
N HIS A 108 -1.77 0.67 -31.49
CA HIS A 108 -3.18 0.70 -31.11
C HIS A 108 -3.67 -0.64 -30.53
N ARG A 109 -3.20 -1.78 -31.05
CA ARG A 109 -3.61 -3.11 -30.55
C ARG A 109 -3.10 -3.37 -29.15
N THR A 110 -1.87 -3.00 -28.85
CA THR A 110 -1.34 -3.13 -27.49
C THR A 110 -2.10 -2.24 -26.52
N GLU A 111 -2.52 -1.04 -26.94
CA GLU A 111 -3.35 -0.16 -26.11
C GLU A 111 -4.74 -0.77 -25.83
N GLU A 112 -5.38 -1.36 -26.83
CA GLU A 112 -6.68 -2.04 -26.66
C GLU A 112 -6.58 -3.25 -25.74
N PHE A 113 -5.54 -4.07 -25.90
CA PHE A 113 -5.29 -5.21 -25.02
C PHE A 113 -5.13 -4.76 -23.57
N VAL A 114 -4.30 -3.74 -23.32
CA VAL A 114 -4.08 -3.19 -21.97
C VAL A 114 -5.36 -2.59 -21.41
N ASN A 115 -6.13 -1.85 -22.20
CA ASN A 115 -7.40 -1.28 -21.76
C ASN A 115 -8.43 -2.37 -21.43
N ALA A 116 -8.52 -3.43 -22.25
CA ALA A 116 -9.40 -4.57 -22.01
C ALA A 116 -9.00 -5.38 -20.76
N THR A 117 -7.70 -5.42 -20.44
CA THR A 117 -7.18 -6.12 -19.25
C THR A 117 -7.05 -5.22 -18.02
N ARG A 118 -7.27 -3.91 -18.14
CA ARG A 118 -7.27 -2.96 -17.01
C ARG A 118 -8.53 -3.13 -16.18
N MET A 119 -8.50 -4.14 -15.31
CA MET A 119 -9.34 -4.39 -14.13
C MET A 119 -10.75 -3.79 -14.18
N GLY A 120 -11.71 -4.62 -14.61
CA GLY A 120 -13.13 -4.44 -14.34
C GLY A 120 -13.91 -3.87 -15.51
N THR A 121 -14.22 -4.72 -16.49
CA THR A 121 -15.51 -4.66 -17.17
C THR A 121 -16.58 -4.46 -16.11
N ALA A 122 -17.13 -3.25 -16.09
CA ALA A 122 -18.41 -2.96 -15.49
C ALA A 122 -19.43 -3.90 -16.12
N GLY A 123 -19.72 -4.98 -15.40
CA GLY A 123 -20.97 -5.72 -15.46
C GLY A 123 -21.81 -5.32 -14.25
#